data_AF-A0A1X7VT09-F1
#
_entry.id   AF-A0A1X7VT09-F1
#
_cell.length_a   1.000
_cell.length_b   1.000
_cell.length_c   1.000
_cell.angle_alpha   90.00
_cell.angle_beta   90.00
_cell.angle_gamma   90.00
#
_symmetry.space_group_name_H-M   'P 1'
#
loop_
_entity.id
_entity.type
_entity.pdbx_description
1 polymer ?
#
loop_
_entity_poly.entity_id
_entity_poly.type
_entity_poly.pdbx_seq_one_letter_code
_entity_poly.pdbx_strand_id
1 'polypeptide(L)' 'MKKVEVIPVIVGALGAVSRNIKEWFKRLGISVRIEHIQKTALLGTANIIRQTLT' A
#
# COMPACT_ATOMS: atom_id res chain seq x y z
N MET A 1 29.90 8.61 5.37
CA MET A 1 28.74 8.07 4.62
C MET A 1 27.47 8.35 5.42
N LYS A 2 26.43 8.93 4.82
CA LYS A 2 25.13 9.08 5.50
C LYS A 2 24.48 7.69 5.62
N LYS A 3 24.05 7.32 6.81
CA LYS A 3 23.29 6.09 7.06
C LYS A 3 21.86 6.34 6.59
N VAL A 4 21.37 5.55 5.64
CA VAL A 4 20.01 5.66 5.09
C VAL A 4 19.28 4.36 5.40
N GLU A 5 18.04 4.46 5.89
CA GLU A 5 17.17 3.32 6.13
C GLU A 5 16.13 3.24 5.01
N VAL A 6 16.00 2.07 4.37
CA VAL A 6 15.02 1.83 3.30
C VAL A 6 13.85 1.05 3.89
N ILE A 7 12.64 1.59 3.75
CA ILE A 7 11.42 1.00 4.27
C ILE A 7 10.55 0.52 3.11
N PRO A 8 10.36 -0.80 2.91
CA PRO A 8 9.53 -1.31 1.84
C PRO A 8 8.04 -1.21 2.20
N VAL A 9 7.33 -0.32 1.52
CA VAL A 9 5.86 -0.21 1.57
C VAL A 9 5.30 -0.90 0.34
N ILE A 10 4.74 -2.10 0.52
CA ILE A 10 4.22 -2.92 -0.59
C ILE A 10 2.70 -3.05 -0.42
N VAL A 11 1.97 -2.73 -1.50
CA VAL A 11 0.53 -2.91 -1.61
C VAL A 11 0.25 -3.71 -2.87
N GLY A 12 -0.29 -4.91 -2.71
CA GLY A 12 -0.68 -5.77 -3.82
C GLY A 12 -2.00 -5.31 -4.45
N ALA A 13 -2.22 -5.71 -5.70
CA ALA A 13 -3.44 -5.43 -6.46
C ALA A 13 -4.72 -5.91 -5.74
N LEU A 14 -4.63 -7.02 -5.01
CA LEU A 14 -5.72 -7.56 -4.19
C LEU A 14 -5.86 -6.88 -2.81
N GLY A 15 -5.21 -5.73 -2.60
CA GLY A 15 -5.20 -5.05 -1.30
C GLY A 15 -4.37 -5.76 -0.23
N ALA A 16 -3.48 -6.69 -0.61
CA ALA A 16 -2.51 -7.28 0.32
C ALA A 16 -1.49 -6.21 0.73
N VAL A 17 -1.14 -6.14 2.02
CA VAL A 17 -0.15 -5.18 2.54
C VAL A 17 0.93 -5.89 3.34
N SER A 18 2.13 -5.31 3.41
CA SER A 18 3.22 -5.88 4.21
C SER A 18 2.87 -5.91 5.70
N ARG A 19 3.23 -6.99 6.41
CA ARG A 19 2.83 -7.21 7.82
C ARG A 19 3.18 -6.04 8.75
N ASN A 20 4.31 -5.39 8.51
CA ASN A 20 4.84 -4.34 9.40
C ASN A 20 4.47 -2.92 8.95
N ILE A 21 3.59 -2.76 7.94
CA ILE A 21 3.24 -1.45 7.37
C ILE A 21 2.72 -0.44 8.41
N LYS A 22 2.01 -0.92 9.45
CA LYS A 22 1.53 -0.09 10.58
C LYS A 22 2.68 0.57 11.33
N GLU A 23 3.70 -0.21 11.64
CA GLU A 23 4.84 0.24 12.43
C GLU A 23 5.72 1.20 11.60
N TRP A 24 5.86 0.90 10.31
CA TRP A 24 6.52 1.79 9.36
C TRP A 24 5.81 3.13 9.23
N PHE A 25 4.48 3.15 9.11
CA PHE A 25 3.70 4.37 9.03
C PHE A 25 3.80 5.19 10.31
N LYS A 26 3.80 4.54 11.48
CA LYS A 26 4.03 5.19 12.76
C LYS A 26 5.40 5.86 12.82
N ARG A 27 6.46 5.16 12.38
CA ARG A 27 7.83 5.72 12.33
C ARG A 27 7.96 6.89 11.35
N LEU A 28 7.20 6.86 10.25
CA LEU A 28 7.18 7.90 9.22
C LEU A 28 6.20 9.06 9.54
N GLY A 29 5.42 8.98 10.62
CA GLY A 29 4.41 9.99 10.94
C GLY A 29 3.22 10.03 9.97
N ILE A 30 2.96 8.95 9.24
CA ILE A 30 1.88 8.85 8.26
C ILE A 30 0.58 8.46 8.96
N SER A 31 -0.43 9.33 8.92
CA SER A 31 -1.73 9.13 9.56
C SER A 31 -2.79 8.49 8.64
N VAL A 32 -2.38 7.61 7.73
CA VAL A 32 -3.28 6.95 6.78
C VAL A 32 -3.77 5.61 7.34
N ARG A 33 -5.08 5.39 7.27
CA ARG A 33 -5.71 4.11 7.59
C ARG A 33 -5.37 3.09 6.50
N ILE A 34 -4.84 1.93 6.89
CA ILE A 34 -4.43 0.89 5.94
C ILE A 34 -5.61 0.39 5.14
N GLU A 35 -6.78 0.33 5.76
CA GLU A 35 -8.04 -0.07 5.14
C GLU A 35 -8.36 0.80 3.90
N HIS A 36 -8.01 2.08 3.93
CA HIS A 36 -8.19 2.98 2.78
C HIS A 36 -7.22 2.65 1.65
N ILE A 37 -5.97 2.30 1.97
CA ILE A 37 -4.97 1.87 0.98
C ILE A 37 -5.41 0.57 0.32
N GLN A 38 -5.84 -0.40 1.12
CA GLN A 38 -6.30 -1.70 0.62
C GLN A 38 -7.51 -1.53 -0.30
N LYS A 39 -8.50 -0.73 0.11
CA LYS A 39 -9.69 -0.42 -0.69
C LYS A 39 -9.32 0.28 -2.00
N THR A 40 -8.38 1.22 -1.95
CA THR A 40 -7.92 1.95 -3.14
C THR A 40 -7.24 1.01 -4.14
N ALA A 41 -6.38 0.11 -3.65
CA ALA A 41 -5.72 -0.88 -4.49
C ALA A 41 -6.74 -1.83 -5.16
N LEU A 42 -7.73 -2.29 -4.40
CA LEU A 42 -8.81 -3.15 -4.93
C LEU A 42 -9.64 -2.43 -6.00
N LEU A 43 -10.07 -1.19 -5.73
CA LEU A 43 -10.87 -0.40 -6.68
C LEU A 43 -10.08 -0.06 -7.94
N GLY A 44 -8.82 0.33 -7.80
CA GLY A 44 -7.93 0.59 -8.93
C GLY A 44 -7.75 -0.65 -9.80
N THR A 45 -7.52 -1.80 -9.17
CA THR A 45 -7.38 -3.09 -9.87
C THR A 45 -8.68 -3.48 -10.58
N ALA A 46 -9.82 -3.37 -9.92
CA ALA A 46 -11.12 -3.65 -10.53
C ALA A 46 -11.41 -2.74 -11.73
N ASN A 47 -11.03 -1.46 -11.66
CA ASN A 47 -11.16 -0.54 -12.78
C ASN A 47 -10.27 -0.93 -13.97
N ILE A 48 -9.01 -1.32 -13.73
CA ILE A 48 -8.12 -1.81 -14.79
C ILE A 48 -8.73 -3.05 -15.45
N ILE A 49 -9.14 -4.05 -14.65
CA ILE A 49 -9.77 -5.28 -15.15
C ILE A 49 -10.98 -4.95 -16.03
N ARG A 50 -11.85 -4.02 -15.59
CA ARG A 50 -13.03 -3.60 -16.36
C ARG A 50 -12.69 -2.92 -17.68
N GLN A 51 -11.54 -2.25 -17.79
CA GLN A 51 -11.13 -1.58 -19.02
C GLN A 51 -10.38 -2.51 -19.98
N THR A 52 -9.72 -3.55 -19.46
CA THR A 52 -8.81 -4.39 -20.25
C THR A 52 -9.36 -5.78 -20.56
N LEU A 53 -10.24 -6.32 -19.71
CA LEU A 53 -10.70 -7.72 -19.77
C LEU A 53 -12.23 -7.85 -19.91
N THR A 54 -12.97 -6.75 -19.84
CA THR A 54 -14.43 -6.71 -19.98
C THR A 54 -14.81 -5.71 -21.06
#